data_AF-A0AAV2ITN5-F1
#
_entry.id   AF-A0AAV2ITN5-F1
#
_cell.length_a   1.000
_cell.length_b   1.000
_cell.length_c   1.000
_cell.angle_alpha   90.00
_cell.angle_beta   90.00
_cell.angle_gamma   90.00
#
_symmetry.space_group_name_H-M   'P 1'
#
loop_
_entity.id
_entity.type
_entity.pdbx_description
1 polymer ?
#
loop_
_entity_poly.entity_id
_entity_poly.type
_entity_poly.pdbx_seq_one_letter_code
_entity_poly.pdbx_strand_id
1 'polypeptide(L)'
;MGKATGFIEYSRTLPILGNARSRVQNWEEFHAHLPEGELKKQGARCMNCGIPFCHTGATFEGASVGCPLNNLIPEWNDLVYRGQWREAYKRLALTNNFPEFTGRVCPAPCESSCVLGINEEPVMIKEIEVSIIDKAFEEGWILPNPPKNRTNKKIAVIGSGPAGLACADELNKFGHNVTIFERDDRIGGLLMYGIPNMKLDKKLVERRVKLLSDEGIEFRTNVKVGDDISAEELKNEFEAVVLACGAPQPRDLQIENRNANGIHFAMEFLHKNTKSLLDSNHFNGEFINVKDKNVIVIGGGDTG
;
A
#
# COMPACT_ATOMS: atom_id res chain seq x y z
N MET A 1 -7.04 25.56 9.88
CA MET A 1 -6.25 24.32 9.89
C MET A 1 -4.78 24.70 9.80
N GLY A 2 -3.89 24.01 10.50
CA GLY A 2 -2.46 24.36 10.58
C GLY A 2 -2.20 25.67 11.34
N LYS A 3 -0.93 26.09 11.37
CA LYS A 3 -0.52 27.40 11.87
C LYS A 3 -0.51 28.38 10.72
N ALA A 4 -1.17 29.54 10.85
CA ALA A 4 -1.31 30.52 9.75
C ALA A 4 0.04 30.91 9.09
N THR A 5 1.12 30.96 9.88
CA THR A 5 2.48 31.29 9.44
C THR A 5 3.43 30.08 9.48
N GLY A 6 2.92 28.86 9.70
CA GLY A 6 3.74 27.68 9.94
C GLY A 6 4.67 27.31 8.78
N PHE A 7 4.26 27.56 7.54
CA PHE A 7 5.08 27.34 6.34
C PHE A 7 6.23 28.35 6.19
N ILE A 8 6.15 29.50 6.88
CA ILE A 8 7.22 30.52 6.92
C ILE A 8 8.21 30.18 8.04
N GLU A 9 7.71 29.67 9.16
CA GLU A 9 8.52 29.43 10.37
C GLU A 9 9.23 28.08 10.38
N TYR A 10 8.72 27.09 9.64
CA TYR A 10 9.26 25.73 9.65
C TYR A 10 9.64 25.28 8.24
N SER A 11 10.89 24.85 8.08
CA SER A 11 11.37 24.17 6.89
C SER A 11 10.86 22.72 6.82
N ARG A 12 10.88 22.15 5.63
CA ARG A 12 10.64 20.71 5.45
C ARG A 12 11.80 19.94 6.07
N THR A 13 11.48 18.89 6.83
CA THR A 13 12.48 18.02 7.46
C THR A 13 12.23 16.58 7.02
N LEU A 14 13.15 15.99 6.25
CA LEU A 14 13.03 14.58 5.86
C LEU A 14 13.50 13.66 7.00
N PRO A 15 12.89 12.48 7.18
CA PRO A 15 13.45 11.45 8.05
C PRO A 15 14.88 11.08 7.61
N ILE A 16 15.77 10.91 8.59
CA ILE A 16 17.15 10.51 8.32
C ILE A 16 17.15 9.00 8.06
N LEU A 17 17.38 8.63 6.81
CA LEU A 17 17.55 7.24 6.43
C LEU A 17 18.90 6.69 6.95
N GLY A 18 18.93 5.41 7.31
CA GLY A 18 20.17 4.74 7.69
C GLY A 18 21.24 4.77 6.59
N ASN A 19 22.49 4.45 6.97
CA ASN A 19 23.61 4.43 6.03
C ASN A 19 23.31 3.50 4.83
N ALA A 20 23.61 3.96 3.61
CA ALA A 20 23.36 3.16 2.41
C ALA A 20 24.08 1.80 2.44
N ARG A 21 25.33 1.76 2.94
CA ARG A 21 26.11 0.52 3.04
C ARG A 21 25.53 -0.49 4.03
N SER A 22 24.85 -0.04 5.08
CA SER A 22 24.19 -0.96 6.02
C SER A 22 22.89 -1.49 5.44
N ARG A 23 22.10 -0.64 4.77
CA ARG A 23 20.80 -1.02 4.19
C ARG A 23 20.87 -2.01 3.03
N VAL A 24 22.00 -2.09 2.32
CA VAL A 24 22.19 -3.09 1.26
C VAL A 24 22.62 -4.47 1.77
N GLN A 25 22.82 -4.64 3.08
CA GLN A 25 23.24 -5.91 3.68
C GLN A 25 22.07 -6.75 4.20
N ASN A 26 20.86 -6.19 4.22
CA ASN A 26 19.67 -6.87 4.72
C ASN A 26 18.42 -6.47 3.92
N TRP A 27 17.28 -7.04 4.28
CA TRP A 27 15.99 -6.81 3.64
C TRP A 27 15.01 -6.03 4.54
N GLU A 28 15.52 -5.41 5.60
CA GLU A 28 14.69 -4.67 6.54
C GLU A 28 14.10 -3.40 5.89
N GLU A 29 12.93 -2.99 6.35
CA GLU A 29 12.30 -1.76 5.89
C GLU A 29 13.22 -0.57 6.19
N PHE A 30 13.49 0.26 5.17
CA PHE A 30 14.34 1.44 5.35
C PHE A 30 13.55 2.71 5.70
N HIS A 31 12.23 2.62 5.81
CA HIS A 31 11.40 3.76 6.20
C HIS A 31 11.79 4.21 7.61
N ALA A 32 12.07 5.50 7.77
CA ALA A 32 12.42 6.11 9.04
C ALA A 32 11.32 7.11 9.40
N HIS A 33 11.00 7.21 10.69
CA HIS A 33 9.99 8.15 11.18
C HIS A 33 10.64 9.42 11.72
N LEU A 34 9.95 10.55 11.52
CA LEU A 34 10.25 11.77 12.26
C LEU A 34 9.76 11.67 13.70
N PRO A 35 10.46 12.29 14.68
CA PRO A 35 9.93 12.46 16.02
C PRO A 35 8.61 13.23 15.99
N GLU A 36 7.71 12.94 16.94
CA GLU A 36 6.39 13.57 17.02
C GLU A 36 6.46 15.11 16.96
N GLY A 37 7.40 15.72 17.67
CA GLY A 37 7.60 17.17 17.66
C GLY A 37 7.87 17.74 16.27
N GLU A 38 8.62 17.02 15.42
CA GLU A 38 8.87 17.40 14.04
C GLU A 38 7.65 17.16 13.16
N LEU A 39 6.94 16.04 13.34
CA LEU A 39 5.68 15.78 12.61
C LEU A 39 4.64 16.86 12.86
N LYS A 40 4.51 17.35 14.09
CA LYS A 40 3.63 18.48 14.44
C LYS A 40 4.02 19.74 13.68
N LYS A 41 5.32 20.04 13.53
CA LYS A 41 5.81 21.16 12.72
C LYS A 41 5.49 20.95 11.23
N GLN A 42 5.69 19.74 10.71
CA GLN A 42 5.37 19.43 9.32
C GLN A 42 3.86 19.59 9.03
N GLY A 43 2.97 19.14 9.93
CA GLY A 43 1.54 19.40 9.84
C GLY A 43 1.18 20.89 9.91
N ALA A 44 1.93 21.67 10.70
CA ALA A 44 1.74 23.12 10.84
C ALA A 44 2.03 23.90 9.54
N ARG A 45 2.83 23.34 8.61
CA ARG A 45 3.15 23.94 7.30
C ARG A 45 1.97 23.93 6.34
N CYS A 46 0.87 23.23 6.65
CA CYS A 46 -0.34 23.26 5.83
C CYS A 46 -0.94 24.67 5.80
N MET A 47 -1.07 25.25 4.60
CA MET A 47 -1.59 26.61 4.40
C MET A 47 -3.12 26.73 4.52
N ASN A 48 -3.84 25.62 4.71
CA ASN A 48 -5.31 25.58 4.72
C ASN A 48 -5.92 26.28 3.49
N CYS A 49 -5.45 25.91 2.31
CA CYS A 49 -5.85 26.52 1.04
C CYS A 49 -7.37 26.48 0.86
N GLY A 50 -7.96 27.57 0.34
CA GLY A 50 -9.40 27.61 0.04
C GLY A 50 -9.82 26.56 -1.00
N ILE A 51 -8.92 26.22 -1.92
CA ILE A 51 -9.05 25.08 -2.85
C ILE A 51 -7.88 24.13 -2.58
N PRO A 52 -8.07 23.05 -1.82
CA PRO A 52 -6.99 22.14 -1.46
C PRO A 52 -6.63 21.18 -2.61
N PHE A 53 -5.77 21.59 -3.54
CA PHE A 53 -5.36 20.72 -4.67
C PHE A 53 -4.81 19.35 -4.25
N CYS A 54 -4.28 19.23 -3.02
CA CYS A 54 -3.82 17.96 -2.47
C CYS A 54 -4.92 16.89 -2.35
N HIS A 55 -6.21 17.25 -2.24
CA HIS A 55 -7.32 16.29 -2.10
C HIS A 55 -8.23 16.17 -3.34
N THR A 56 -7.88 16.83 -4.45
CA THR A 56 -8.76 16.94 -5.63
C THR A 56 -9.10 15.59 -6.25
N GLY A 57 -8.15 14.65 -6.30
CA GLY A 57 -8.36 13.31 -6.83
C GLY A 57 -8.78 13.26 -8.30
N ALA A 58 -8.40 14.28 -9.09
CA ALA A 58 -8.70 14.34 -10.52
C ALA A 58 -7.55 13.75 -11.33
N THR A 59 -7.82 13.44 -12.61
CA THR A 59 -6.78 13.09 -13.58
C THR A 59 -6.73 14.18 -14.64
N PHE A 60 -5.54 14.71 -14.91
CA PHE A 60 -5.30 15.70 -15.95
C PHE A 60 -4.18 15.21 -16.86
N GLU A 61 -4.46 15.09 -18.17
CA GLU A 61 -3.50 14.59 -19.18
C GLU A 61 -2.82 13.26 -18.80
N GLY A 62 -3.54 12.37 -18.10
CA GLY A 62 -3.04 11.07 -17.67
C GLY A 62 -2.24 11.08 -16.36
N ALA A 63 -2.01 12.24 -15.75
CA ALA A 63 -1.40 12.38 -14.43
C ALA A 63 -2.46 12.61 -13.34
N SER A 64 -2.28 11.99 -12.17
CA SER A 64 -3.14 12.24 -11.01
C SER A 64 -2.83 13.60 -10.37
N VAL A 65 -3.86 14.39 -10.14
CA VAL A 65 -3.82 15.66 -9.41
C VAL A 65 -4.46 15.47 -8.04
N GLY A 66 -3.67 15.66 -6.99
CA GLY A 66 -4.06 15.38 -5.62
C GLY A 66 -4.12 13.88 -5.31
N CYS A 67 -4.69 13.54 -4.15
CA CYS A 67 -4.87 12.17 -3.71
C CYS A 67 -6.06 11.51 -4.45
N PRO A 68 -5.85 10.38 -5.16
CA PRO A 68 -6.93 9.67 -5.84
C PRO A 68 -8.02 9.11 -4.92
N LEU A 69 -7.74 8.98 -3.61
CA LEU A 69 -8.72 8.57 -2.60
C LEU A 69 -9.56 9.74 -2.07
N ASN A 70 -9.33 10.95 -2.58
CA ASN A 70 -9.91 12.19 -2.04
C ASN A 70 -9.70 12.34 -0.53
N ASN A 71 -8.51 11.92 -0.03
CA ASN A 71 -8.15 11.99 1.38
C ASN A 71 -8.35 13.40 1.95
N LEU A 72 -8.86 13.47 3.18
CA LEU A 72 -9.14 14.74 3.90
C LEU A 72 -7.86 15.37 4.49
N ILE A 73 -6.86 15.58 3.63
CA ILE A 73 -5.47 15.92 3.99
C ILE A 73 -5.33 17.14 4.90
N PRO A 74 -5.96 18.30 4.60
CA PRO A 74 -5.83 19.47 5.47
C PRO A 74 -6.32 19.20 6.90
N GLU A 75 -7.30 18.31 7.05
CA GLU A 75 -7.93 18.04 8.34
C GLU A 75 -7.04 17.21 9.25
N TRP A 76 -6.54 16.06 8.76
CA TRP A 76 -5.66 15.25 9.58
C TRP A 76 -4.28 15.89 9.77
N ASN A 77 -3.82 16.78 8.87
CA ASN A 77 -2.65 17.62 9.11
C ASN A 77 -2.86 18.58 10.29
N ASP A 78 -4.03 19.22 10.39
CA ASP A 78 -4.38 20.09 11.51
C ASP A 78 -4.46 19.31 12.82
N LEU A 79 -5.06 18.12 12.79
CA LEU A 79 -5.17 17.24 13.95
C LEU A 79 -3.79 16.80 14.43
N VAL A 80 -2.88 16.43 13.53
CA VAL A 80 -1.48 16.14 13.86
C VAL A 80 -0.79 17.35 14.46
N TYR A 81 -0.90 18.53 13.84
CA TYR A 81 -0.35 19.78 14.40
C TYR A 81 -0.81 20.03 15.85
N ARG A 82 -2.09 19.78 16.15
CA ARG A 82 -2.67 19.92 17.50
C ARG A 82 -2.34 18.77 18.45
N GLY A 83 -1.65 17.72 17.99
CA GLY A 83 -1.36 16.52 18.77
C GLY A 83 -2.56 15.58 18.97
N GLN A 84 -3.61 15.72 18.16
CA GLN A 84 -4.85 14.94 18.24
C GLN A 84 -4.77 13.67 17.35
N TRP A 85 -3.77 12.83 17.61
CA TRP A 85 -3.42 11.68 16.77
C TRP A 85 -4.55 10.66 16.56
N ARG A 86 -5.33 10.36 17.61
CA ARG A 86 -6.44 9.41 17.49
C ARG A 86 -7.56 9.93 16.58
N GLU A 87 -7.84 11.23 16.64
CA GLU A 87 -8.81 11.86 15.75
C GLU A 87 -8.26 11.98 14.32
N ALA A 88 -6.95 12.24 14.18
CA ALA A 88 -6.27 12.22 12.88
C ALA A 88 -6.43 10.86 12.19
N TYR A 89 -6.23 9.76 12.94
CA TYR A 89 -6.47 8.41 12.44
C TYR A 89 -7.92 8.19 12.02
N LYS A 90 -8.90 8.52 12.88
CA LYS A 90 -10.32 8.39 12.53
C LYS A 90 -10.65 9.13 11.24
N ARG A 91 -10.07 10.31 11.02
CA ARG A 91 -10.30 11.11 9.81
C ARG A 91 -9.63 10.50 8.58
N LEU A 92 -8.40 10.00 8.71
CA LEU A 92 -7.67 9.30 7.65
C LEU A 92 -8.37 8.01 7.22
N ALA A 93 -8.89 7.23 8.16
CA ALA A 93 -9.58 5.98 7.91
C ALA A 93 -10.95 6.11 7.23
N LEU A 94 -11.48 7.33 7.06
CA LEU A 94 -12.75 7.55 6.35
C LEU A 94 -12.66 7.30 4.84
N THR A 95 -11.48 7.53 4.26
CA THR A 95 -11.26 7.52 2.80
C THR A 95 -10.21 6.51 2.37
N ASN A 96 -9.38 6.00 3.29
CA ASN A 96 -8.29 5.09 2.97
C ASN A 96 -8.34 3.82 3.83
N ASN A 97 -8.58 2.68 3.20
CA ASN A 97 -8.58 1.36 3.84
C ASN A 97 -7.18 0.97 4.35
N PHE A 98 -6.12 1.37 3.62
CA PHE A 98 -4.75 0.91 3.87
C PHE A 98 -3.71 2.05 3.88
N PRO A 99 -3.77 2.98 4.85
CA PRO A 99 -2.79 4.05 4.96
C PRO A 99 -1.36 3.52 5.20
N GLU A 100 -1.21 2.35 5.82
CA GLU A 100 0.11 1.74 6.06
C GLU A 100 0.83 1.34 4.76
N PHE A 101 0.09 1.04 3.69
CA PHE A 101 0.66 0.71 2.38
C PHE A 101 0.89 1.98 1.58
N THR A 102 -0.14 2.80 1.43
CA THR A 102 -0.08 4.05 0.65
C THR A 102 0.95 5.02 1.21
N GLY A 103 1.02 5.19 2.53
CA GLY A 103 2.05 6.00 3.20
C GLY A 103 3.49 5.53 2.95
N ARG A 104 3.71 4.28 2.52
CA ARG A 104 5.03 3.74 2.18
C ARG A 104 5.32 3.78 0.69
N VAL A 105 4.36 3.33 -0.14
CA VAL A 105 4.62 3.04 -1.56
C VAL A 105 4.03 4.07 -2.53
N CYS A 106 3.12 4.95 -2.08
CA CYS A 106 2.52 5.95 -2.95
C CYS A 106 3.59 6.94 -3.49
N PRO A 107 3.51 7.38 -4.76
CA PRO A 107 4.36 8.42 -5.30
C PRO A 107 3.99 9.84 -4.82
N ALA A 108 3.03 9.96 -3.89
CA ALA A 108 2.58 11.21 -3.27
C ALA A 108 2.16 12.31 -4.29
N PRO A 109 1.19 12.03 -5.19
CA PRO A 109 0.66 13.06 -6.10
C PRO A 109 0.02 14.23 -5.34
N CYS A 110 -0.43 13.99 -4.10
CA CYS A 110 -0.90 15.00 -3.16
C CYS A 110 0.18 16.03 -2.75
N GLU A 111 1.44 15.60 -2.61
CA GLU A 111 2.57 16.51 -2.34
C GLU A 111 2.95 17.28 -3.60
N SER A 112 2.96 16.61 -4.75
CA SER A 112 3.20 17.24 -6.05
C SER A 112 2.14 18.29 -6.40
N SER A 113 0.92 18.12 -5.90
CA SER A 113 -0.21 19.05 -6.08
C SER A 113 -0.35 20.05 -4.94
N CYS A 114 0.57 20.07 -3.97
CA CYS A 114 0.49 20.98 -2.84
C CYS A 114 0.76 22.42 -3.32
N VAL A 115 -0.15 23.36 -3.02
CA VAL A 115 0.01 24.78 -3.39
C VAL A 115 1.30 25.38 -2.81
N LEU A 116 1.74 24.92 -1.64
CA LEU A 116 3.00 25.38 -1.05
C LEU A 116 4.19 25.07 -1.98
N GLY A 117 4.11 23.94 -2.69
CA GLY A 117 5.07 23.47 -3.70
C GLY A 117 5.37 24.45 -4.84
N ILE A 118 4.56 25.51 -5.01
CA ILE A 118 4.80 26.55 -6.01
C ILE A 118 5.97 27.46 -5.59
N ASN A 119 6.10 27.75 -4.29
CA ASN A 119 7.06 28.73 -3.78
C ASN A 119 8.10 28.11 -2.82
N GLU A 120 7.76 27.00 -2.16
CA GLU A 120 8.54 26.35 -1.11
C GLU A 120 8.35 24.83 -1.20
N GLU A 121 9.11 24.06 -0.43
CA GLU A 121 8.91 22.60 -0.43
C GLU A 121 7.50 22.22 0.10
N PRO A 122 6.83 21.21 -0.49
CA PRO A 122 5.46 20.85 -0.11
C PRO A 122 5.38 20.32 1.34
N VAL A 123 4.16 20.26 1.86
CA VAL A 123 3.86 19.59 3.14
C VAL A 123 4.18 18.10 3.01
N MET A 124 4.75 17.49 4.05
CA MET A 124 5.09 16.07 4.08
C MET A 124 3.86 15.18 4.34
N ILE A 125 2.91 15.23 3.42
CA ILE A 125 1.62 14.54 3.49
C ILE A 125 1.82 13.02 3.64
N LYS A 126 2.71 12.42 2.84
CA LYS A 126 2.95 10.97 2.86
C LYS A 126 3.55 10.51 4.19
N GLU A 127 4.51 11.27 4.73
CA GLU A 127 5.15 10.98 6.03
C GLU A 127 4.17 11.13 7.20
N ILE A 128 3.29 12.14 7.14
CA ILE A 128 2.27 12.32 8.17
C ILE A 128 1.23 11.18 8.09
N GLU A 129 0.82 10.76 6.89
CA GLU A 129 -0.09 9.62 6.68
C GLU A 129 0.44 8.34 7.32
N VAL A 130 1.68 7.96 7.00
CA VAL A 130 2.30 6.74 7.54
C VAL A 130 2.53 6.83 9.05
N SER A 131 2.88 8.00 9.57
CA SER A 131 3.05 8.22 11.01
C SER A 131 1.74 8.11 11.78
N ILE A 132 0.63 8.60 11.22
CA ILE A 132 -0.71 8.47 11.85
C ILE A 132 -1.09 7.00 12.01
N ILE A 133 -0.95 6.22 10.93
CA ILE A 133 -1.38 4.81 10.93
C ILE A 133 -0.47 3.93 11.78
N ASP A 134 0.84 4.15 11.74
CA ASP A 134 1.78 3.37 12.55
C ASP A 134 1.56 3.64 14.04
N LYS A 135 1.38 4.91 14.43
CA LYS A 135 0.98 5.27 15.79
C LYS A 135 -0.36 4.67 16.20
N ALA A 136 -1.35 4.65 15.30
CA ALA A 136 -2.66 4.06 15.60
C ALA A 136 -2.60 2.56 15.89
N PHE A 137 -1.72 1.83 15.20
CA PHE A 137 -1.46 0.42 15.50
C PHE A 137 -0.65 0.24 16.79
N GLU A 138 0.40 1.05 17.01
CA GLU A 138 1.23 1.01 18.24
C GLU A 138 0.39 1.24 19.50
N GLU A 139 -0.52 2.22 19.45
CA GLU A 139 -1.39 2.59 20.56
C GLU A 139 -2.65 1.68 20.70
N GLY A 140 -2.79 0.69 19.83
CA GLY A 140 -3.90 -0.27 19.88
C GLY A 140 -5.28 0.33 19.57
N TRP A 141 -5.36 1.41 18.80
CA TRP A 141 -6.63 2.04 18.42
C TRP A 141 -7.40 1.27 17.34
N ILE A 142 -6.69 0.40 16.62
CA ILE A 142 -7.22 -0.40 15.51
C ILE A 142 -7.52 -1.79 16.06
N LEU A 143 -8.82 -2.09 16.17
CA LEU A 143 -9.34 -3.37 16.64
C LEU A 143 -10.31 -3.93 15.60
N PRO A 144 -10.45 -5.26 15.47
CA PRO A 144 -11.46 -5.86 14.62
C PRO A 144 -12.85 -5.30 14.96
N ASN A 145 -13.56 -4.79 13.96
CA ASN A 145 -14.91 -4.26 14.10
C ASN A 145 -15.88 -4.95 13.13
N PRO A 146 -16.20 -6.25 13.35
CA PRO A 146 -17.11 -6.98 12.48
C PRO A 146 -18.50 -6.33 12.42
N PRO A 147 -19.23 -6.47 11.29
CA PRO A 147 -20.57 -5.90 11.15
C PRO A 147 -21.53 -6.49 12.18
N LYS A 148 -22.34 -5.63 12.81
CA LYS A 148 -23.31 -6.02 13.83
C LYS A 148 -24.44 -6.91 13.28
N ASN A 149 -24.79 -6.71 12.00
CA ASN A 149 -25.83 -7.47 11.32
C ASN A 149 -25.27 -8.04 10.02
N ARG A 150 -25.59 -9.30 9.73
CA ARG A 150 -25.24 -9.94 8.45
C ARG A 150 -26.45 -9.95 7.53
N THR A 151 -26.21 -9.66 6.25
CA THR A 151 -27.21 -9.71 5.18
C THR A 151 -27.44 -11.12 4.64
N ASN A 152 -26.58 -12.07 5.01
CA ASN A 152 -26.49 -13.44 4.49
C ASN A 152 -26.18 -13.57 2.99
N LYS A 153 -26.01 -12.47 2.26
CA LYS A 153 -25.48 -12.48 0.89
C LYS A 153 -24.01 -12.87 0.91
N LYS A 154 -23.62 -13.81 0.06
CA LYS A 154 -22.27 -14.28 -0.18
C LYS A 154 -21.70 -13.60 -1.42
N ILE A 155 -20.50 -13.03 -1.29
CA ILE A 155 -19.80 -12.36 -2.38
C ILE A 155 -18.41 -12.97 -2.53
N ALA A 156 -18.07 -13.38 -3.75
CA ALA A 156 -16.73 -13.83 -4.09
C ALA A 156 -15.90 -12.67 -4.63
N VAL A 157 -14.66 -12.54 -4.16
CA VAL A 157 -13.67 -11.59 -4.68
C VAL A 157 -12.47 -12.37 -5.20
N ILE A 158 -12.17 -12.24 -6.49
CA ILE A 158 -11.11 -13.01 -7.15
C ILE A 158 -9.84 -12.17 -7.22
N GLY A 159 -8.82 -12.56 -6.47
CA GLY A 159 -7.55 -11.87 -6.32
C GLY A 159 -7.47 -11.06 -5.02
N SER A 160 -6.35 -11.22 -4.31
CA SER A 160 -6.12 -10.60 -2.99
C SER A 160 -5.22 -9.37 -3.01
N GLY A 161 -5.06 -8.72 -4.17
CA GLY A 161 -4.37 -7.44 -4.27
C GLY A 161 -5.10 -6.30 -3.52
N PRO A 162 -4.54 -5.08 -3.52
CA PRO A 162 -5.15 -3.93 -2.83
C PRO A 162 -6.62 -3.70 -3.20
N ALA A 163 -6.98 -3.87 -4.48
CA ALA A 163 -8.36 -3.73 -4.94
C ALA A 163 -9.31 -4.77 -4.33
N GLY A 164 -8.89 -6.05 -4.30
CA GLY A 164 -9.68 -7.13 -3.72
C GLY A 164 -9.86 -6.97 -2.22
N LEU A 165 -8.77 -6.62 -1.51
CA LEU A 165 -8.82 -6.36 -0.07
C LEU A 165 -9.72 -5.17 0.28
N ALA A 166 -9.61 -4.05 -0.44
CA ALA A 166 -10.45 -2.87 -0.19
C ALA A 166 -11.92 -3.16 -0.49
N CYS A 167 -12.20 -3.86 -1.59
CA CYS A 167 -13.56 -4.28 -1.94
C CYS A 167 -14.16 -5.18 -0.86
N ALA A 168 -13.39 -6.16 -0.39
CA ALA A 168 -13.84 -7.08 0.65
C ALA A 168 -14.07 -6.38 1.99
N ASP A 169 -13.17 -5.45 2.37
CA ASP A 169 -13.32 -4.63 3.59
C ASP A 169 -14.63 -3.83 3.57
N GLU A 170 -14.91 -3.09 2.48
CA GLU A 170 -16.14 -2.32 2.35
C GLU A 170 -17.39 -3.21 2.35
N LEU A 171 -17.41 -4.29 1.57
CA LEU A 171 -18.54 -5.22 1.52
C LEU A 171 -18.79 -5.91 2.88
N ASN A 172 -17.73 -6.22 3.63
CA ASN A 172 -17.83 -6.76 4.98
C ASN A 172 -18.44 -5.74 5.94
N LYS A 173 -18.05 -4.45 5.88
CA LYS A 173 -18.67 -3.37 6.66
C LYS A 173 -20.17 -3.21 6.37
N PHE A 174 -20.60 -3.46 5.13
CA PHE A 174 -22.02 -3.50 4.74
C PHE A 174 -22.76 -4.77 5.21
N GLY A 175 -22.08 -5.71 5.86
CA GLY A 175 -22.68 -6.92 6.42
C GLY A 175 -22.79 -8.08 5.44
N HIS A 176 -22.11 -8.04 4.29
CA HIS A 176 -22.03 -9.19 3.39
C HIS A 176 -21.03 -10.24 3.92
N ASN A 177 -21.21 -11.49 3.52
CA ASN A 177 -20.23 -12.54 3.76
C ASN A 177 -19.29 -12.57 2.55
N VAL A 178 -18.02 -12.27 2.76
CA VAL A 178 -17.06 -12.12 1.65
C VAL A 178 -16.03 -13.23 1.72
N THR A 179 -15.82 -13.92 0.60
CA THR A 179 -14.75 -14.89 0.42
C THR A 179 -13.79 -14.38 -0.65
N ILE A 180 -12.52 -14.19 -0.30
CA ILE A 180 -11.45 -13.87 -1.25
C ILE A 180 -10.79 -15.15 -1.71
N PHE A 181 -10.67 -15.32 -3.03
CA PHE A 181 -9.92 -16.40 -3.66
C PHE A 181 -8.58 -15.87 -4.17
N GLU A 182 -7.49 -16.50 -3.77
CA GLU A 182 -6.13 -16.15 -4.16
C GLU A 182 -5.42 -17.37 -4.74
N ARG A 183 -4.78 -17.19 -5.89
CA ARG A 183 -4.05 -18.26 -6.58
C ARG A 183 -2.72 -18.57 -5.89
N ASP A 184 -2.10 -17.58 -5.27
CA ASP A 184 -0.82 -17.73 -4.58
C ASP A 184 -1.06 -18.26 -3.14
N ASP A 185 0.01 -18.68 -2.47
CA ASP A 185 -0.05 -19.27 -1.12
C ASP A 185 -0.24 -18.21 -0.01
N ARG A 186 -0.11 -16.92 -0.34
CA ARG A 186 -0.22 -15.80 0.59
C ARG A 186 -1.06 -14.67 0.00
N ILE A 187 -1.81 -14.00 0.88
CA ILE A 187 -2.69 -12.88 0.57
C ILE A 187 -1.89 -11.58 0.40
N GLY A 188 -2.31 -10.73 -0.53
CA GLY A 188 -1.77 -9.37 -0.73
C GLY A 188 -1.38 -9.04 -2.18
N GLY A 189 -1.39 -10.02 -3.09
CA GLY A 189 -0.97 -9.84 -4.48
C GLY A 189 0.42 -9.20 -4.59
N LEU A 190 0.53 -8.08 -5.31
CA LEU A 190 1.81 -7.36 -5.45
C LEU A 190 2.32 -6.73 -4.14
N LEU A 191 1.47 -6.48 -3.14
CA LEU A 191 1.95 -6.05 -1.82
C LEU A 191 2.80 -7.15 -1.17
N MET A 192 2.44 -8.42 -1.43
CA MET A 192 3.13 -9.58 -0.92
C MET A 192 4.33 -9.97 -1.78
N TYR A 193 4.13 -10.21 -3.08
CA TYR A 193 5.15 -10.81 -3.95
C TYR A 193 5.74 -9.88 -5.02
N GLY A 194 5.30 -8.63 -5.10
CA GLY A 194 5.81 -7.65 -6.06
C GLY A 194 6.76 -6.64 -5.42
N ILE A 195 6.25 -5.87 -4.46
CA ILE A 195 7.01 -4.82 -3.79
C ILE A 195 8.04 -5.48 -2.87
N PRO A 196 9.34 -5.17 -2.97
CA PRO A 196 10.35 -5.78 -2.10
C PRO A 196 10.18 -5.45 -0.61
N ASN A 197 10.66 -6.32 0.28
CA ASN A 197 10.49 -6.19 1.74
C ASN A 197 11.07 -4.87 2.29
N MET A 198 12.21 -4.40 1.75
CA MET A 198 12.83 -3.16 2.23
C MET A 198 12.01 -1.89 1.93
N LYS A 199 11.06 -1.94 0.97
CA LYS A 199 10.13 -0.84 0.68
C LYS A 199 8.80 -0.96 1.44
N LEU A 200 8.38 -2.19 1.74
CA LEU A 200 7.14 -2.50 2.43
C LEU A 200 7.30 -3.83 3.17
N ASP A 201 7.43 -3.77 4.50
CA ASP A 201 7.55 -4.96 5.34
C ASP A 201 6.29 -5.85 5.22
N LYS A 202 6.47 -7.13 4.92
CA LYS A 202 5.37 -8.10 4.77
C LYS A 202 4.59 -8.34 6.05
N LYS A 203 5.19 -8.10 7.22
CA LYS A 203 4.48 -8.13 8.50
C LYS A 203 3.32 -7.15 8.56
N LEU A 204 3.43 -6.01 7.87
CA LEU A 204 2.35 -5.01 7.82
C LEU A 204 1.17 -5.52 6.99
N VAL A 205 1.47 -6.21 5.87
CA VAL A 205 0.46 -6.86 5.03
C VAL A 205 -0.23 -7.97 5.81
N GLU A 206 0.53 -8.84 6.46
CA GLU A 206 0.00 -9.94 7.30
C GLU A 206 -0.85 -9.41 8.46
N ARG A 207 -0.41 -8.35 9.15
CA ARG A 207 -1.19 -7.69 10.21
C ARG A 207 -2.56 -7.22 9.70
N ARG A 208 -2.61 -6.58 8.52
CA ARG A 208 -3.86 -6.12 7.93
C ARG A 208 -4.75 -7.28 7.49
N VAL A 209 -4.18 -8.30 6.86
CA VAL A 209 -4.93 -9.51 6.46
C VAL A 209 -5.53 -10.20 7.68
N LYS A 210 -4.77 -10.30 8.76
CA LYS A 210 -5.28 -10.85 10.02
C LYS A 210 -6.45 -10.02 10.56
N LEU A 211 -6.33 -8.70 10.59
CA LEU A 211 -7.41 -7.82 11.04
C LEU A 211 -8.69 -8.06 10.24
N LEU A 212 -8.60 -8.13 8.91
CA LEU A 212 -9.73 -8.40 8.01
C LEU A 212 -10.31 -9.80 8.22
N SER A 213 -9.46 -10.80 8.48
CA SER A 213 -9.89 -12.16 8.82
C SER A 213 -10.65 -12.20 10.15
N ASP A 214 -10.15 -11.47 11.17
CA ASP A 214 -10.78 -11.36 12.48
C ASP A 214 -12.14 -10.63 12.39
N GLU A 215 -12.34 -9.79 11.37
CA GLU A 215 -13.64 -9.15 11.05
C GLU A 215 -14.61 -10.04 10.27
N GLY A 216 -14.18 -11.26 9.93
CA GLY A 216 -15.02 -12.30 9.32
C GLY A 216 -14.91 -12.43 7.81
N ILE A 217 -13.87 -11.87 7.18
CA ILE A 217 -13.58 -12.14 5.77
C ILE A 217 -12.89 -13.51 5.65
N GLU A 218 -13.39 -14.36 4.75
CA GLU A 218 -12.79 -15.67 4.49
C GLU A 218 -11.73 -15.54 3.38
N PHE A 219 -10.58 -16.19 3.57
CA PHE A 219 -9.50 -16.24 2.58
C PHE A 219 -9.26 -17.68 2.14
N ARG A 220 -9.30 -17.94 0.84
CA ARG A 220 -8.96 -19.21 0.21
C ARG A 220 -7.74 -19.04 -0.68
N THR A 221 -6.56 -19.41 -0.18
CA THR A 221 -5.29 -19.38 -0.92
C THR A 221 -5.08 -20.65 -1.73
N ASN A 222 -4.12 -20.63 -2.66
CA ASN A 222 -3.85 -21.73 -3.60
C ASN A 222 -5.08 -22.14 -4.44
N VAL A 223 -5.96 -21.17 -4.76
CA VAL A 223 -7.14 -21.37 -5.59
C VAL A 223 -7.09 -20.44 -6.79
N LYS A 224 -6.82 -21.00 -7.97
CA LYS A 224 -6.85 -20.30 -9.24
C LYS A 224 -8.21 -20.50 -9.90
N VAL A 225 -9.06 -19.49 -9.78
CA VAL A 225 -10.37 -19.45 -10.47
C VAL A 225 -10.17 -19.51 -11.99
N GLY A 226 -10.93 -20.40 -12.64
CA GLY A 226 -10.76 -20.79 -14.03
C GLY A 226 -10.11 -22.16 -14.20
N ASP A 227 -9.27 -22.58 -13.24
CA ASP A 227 -8.58 -23.88 -13.25
C ASP A 227 -9.11 -24.79 -12.11
N ASP A 228 -9.07 -24.30 -10.86
CA ASP A 228 -9.46 -25.07 -9.67
C ASP A 228 -10.94 -24.92 -9.32
N ILE A 229 -11.53 -23.76 -9.63
CA ILE A 229 -12.97 -23.48 -9.47
C ILE A 229 -13.46 -22.81 -10.74
N SER A 230 -14.55 -23.34 -11.29
CA SER A 230 -15.18 -22.83 -12.50
C SER A 230 -15.99 -21.55 -12.23
N ALA A 231 -16.19 -20.75 -13.29
CA ALA A 231 -17.07 -19.58 -13.22
C ALA A 231 -18.54 -19.95 -12.94
N GLU A 232 -18.97 -21.17 -13.31
CA GLU A 232 -20.33 -21.67 -13.08
C GLU A 232 -20.56 -22.02 -11.61
N GLU A 233 -19.59 -22.68 -10.97
CA GLU A 233 -19.64 -22.93 -9.52
C GLU A 233 -19.74 -21.63 -8.72
N LEU A 234 -18.93 -20.63 -9.06
CA LEU A 234 -18.99 -19.32 -8.40
C LEU A 234 -20.37 -18.64 -8.57
N LYS A 235 -20.95 -18.70 -9.77
CA LYS A 235 -22.29 -18.12 -10.03
C LYS A 235 -23.41 -18.86 -9.28
N ASN A 236 -23.22 -20.14 -9.00
CA ASN A 236 -24.21 -20.95 -8.28
C ASN A 236 -24.10 -20.77 -6.75
N GLU A 237 -22.90 -20.52 -6.23
CA GLU A 237 -22.64 -20.38 -4.78
C GLU A 237 -22.76 -18.94 -4.26
N PHE A 238 -22.45 -17.94 -5.10
CA PHE A 238 -22.35 -16.54 -4.69
C PHE A 238 -23.35 -15.66 -5.44
N GLU A 239 -23.92 -14.68 -4.74
CA GLU A 239 -24.85 -13.72 -5.34
C GLU A 239 -24.15 -12.67 -6.21
N ALA A 240 -22.85 -12.45 -5.98
CA ALA A 240 -22.02 -11.56 -6.78
C ALA A 240 -20.57 -12.03 -6.80
N VAL A 241 -19.88 -11.70 -7.90
CA VAL A 241 -18.46 -11.99 -8.10
C VAL A 241 -17.76 -10.71 -8.53
N VAL A 242 -16.66 -10.36 -7.86
CA VAL A 242 -15.79 -9.23 -8.19
C VAL A 242 -14.46 -9.75 -8.71
N LEU A 243 -14.05 -9.30 -9.90
CA LEU A 243 -12.76 -9.65 -10.50
C LEU A 243 -11.72 -8.59 -10.15
N ALA A 244 -10.75 -8.95 -9.31
CA ALA A 244 -9.65 -8.11 -8.85
C ALA A 244 -8.28 -8.75 -9.16
N CYS A 245 -8.17 -9.42 -10.31
CA CYS A 245 -7.04 -10.30 -10.67
C CYS A 245 -5.74 -9.56 -11.04
N GLY A 246 -5.78 -8.24 -11.21
CA GLY A 246 -4.63 -7.43 -11.65
C GLY A 246 -4.20 -7.72 -13.09
N ALA A 247 -2.95 -7.37 -13.42
CA ALA A 247 -2.36 -7.52 -14.76
C ALA A 247 -1.02 -8.29 -14.68
N PRO A 248 -1.04 -9.60 -14.39
CA PRO A 248 0.19 -10.39 -14.17
C PRO A 248 0.96 -10.72 -15.46
N GLN A 249 0.34 -10.53 -16.63
CA GLN A 249 0.96 -10.87 -17.92
C GLN A 249 2.11 -9.89 -18.24
N PRO A 250 3.37 -10.36 -18.33
CA PRO A 250 4.49 -9.49 -18.65
C PRO A 250 4.43 -9.05 -20.11
N ARG A 251 5.02 -7.88 -20.40
CA ARG A 251 5.30 -7.44 -21.77
C ARG A 251 6.62 -8.04 -22.22
N ASP A 252 6.58 -8.80 -23.30
CA ASP A 252 7.75 -9.50 -23.80
C ASP A 252 8.40 -8.78 -24.98
N LEU A 253 9.73 -8.87 -25.07
CA LEU A 253 10.51 -8.32 -26.18
C LEU A 253 10.93 -9.46 -27.12
N GLN A 254 10.31 -9.54 -28.29
CA GLN A 254 10.62 -10.55 -29.31
C GLN A 254 11.88 -10.15 -30.08
N ILE A 255 13.04 -10.39 -29.48
CA ILE A 255 14.36 -10.06 -30.03
C ILE A 255 15.22 -11.31 -30.19
N GLU A 256 16.28 -11.20 -30.99
CA GLU A 256 17.28 -12.25 -31.12
C GLU A 256 17.86 -12.63 -29.73
N ASN A 257 18.07 -13.94 -29.50
CA ASN A 257 18.53 -14.49 -28.23
C ASN A 257 17.59 -14.25 -27.02
N ARG A 258 16.30 -13.93 -27.23
CA ARG A 258 15.33 -13.76 -26.13
C ARG A 258 15.23 -14.96 -25.18
N ASN A 259 15.46 -16.17 -25.67
CA ASN A 259 15.40 -17.41 -24.87
C ASN A 259 16.75 -17.80 -24.24
N ALA A 260 17.76 -16.91 -24.25
CA ALA A 260 19.03 -17.17 -23.61
C ALA A 260 18.89 -17.32 -22.08
N ASN A 261 19.74 -18.17 -21.50
CA ASN A 261 19.76 -18.39 -20.05
C ASN A 261 20.09 -17.10 -19.29
N GLY A 262 19.38 -16.83 -18.20
CA GLY A 262 19.57 -15.65 -17.35
C GLY A 262 18.67 -14.45 -17.70
N ILE A 263 17.82 -14.56 -18.74
CA ILE A 263 16.78 -13.57 -19.02
C ILE A 263 15.51 -13.93 -18.24
N HIS A 264 15.14 -13.08 -17.29
CA HIS A 264 13.99 -13.28 -16.42
C HIS A 264 13.02 -12.10 -16.53
N PHE A 265 11.72 -12.39 -16.44
CA PHE A 265 10.75 -11.31 -16.22
C PHE A 265 10.89 -10.78 -14.79
N ALA A 266 10.67 -9.48 -14.60
CA ALA A 266 10.80 -8.86 -13.29
C ALA A 266 9.89 -9.53 -12.24
N MET A 267 8.64 -9.85 -12.60
CA MET A 267 7.72 -10.52 -11.67
C MET A 267 8.15 -11.95 -11.32
N GLU A 268 8.82 -12.66 -12.23
CA GLU A 268 9.42 -13.96 -11.92
C GLU A 268 10.53 -13.81 -10.86
N PHE A 269 11.41 -12.83 -11.08
CA PHE A 269 12.52 -12.54 -10.17
C PHE A 269 12.03 -12.11 -8.79
N LEU A 270 11.15 -11.11 -8.74
CA LEU A 270 10.64 -10.52 -7.49
C LEU A 270 9.83 -11.53 -6.67
N HIS A 271 8.96 -12.31 -7.32
CA HIS A 271 8.15 -13.30 -6.64
C HIS A 271 9.02 -14.41 -6.03
N LYS A 272 9.93 -15.01 -6.81
CA LYS A 272 10.82 -16.08 -6.30
C LYS A 272 11.71 -15.61 -5.16
N ASN A 273 12.30 -14.41 -5.29
CA ASN A 273 13.11 -13.84 -4.23
C ASN A 273 12.29 -13.58 -2.96
N THR A 274 11.14 -12.91 -3.08
CA THR A 274 10.31 -12.60 -1.90
C THR A 274 9.79 -13.87 -1.23
N LYS A 275 9.35 -14.86 -2.00
CA LYS A 275 8.89 -16.15 -1.45
C LYS A 275 10.01 -16.88 -0.69
N SER A 276 11.18 -17.03 -1.30
CA SER A 276 12.34 -17.66 -0.65
C SER A 276 12.81 -16.92 0.61
N LEU A 277 12.75 -15.58 0.61
CA LEU A 277 13.03 -14.75 1.78
C LEU A 277 12.06 -15.06 2.92
N LEU A 278 10.75 -15.11 2.63
CA LEU A 278 9.71 -15.37 3.63
C LEU A 278 9.72 -16.82 4.13
N ASP A 279 9.96 -17.78 3.25
CA ASP A 279 9.89 -19.21 3.57
C ASP A 279 11.11 -19.67 4.38
N SER A 280 12.28 -19.08 4.12
CA SER A 280 13.54 -19.62 4.64
C SER A 280 14.65 -18.60 4.81
N ASN A 281 14.39 -17.31 4.70
CA ASN A 281 15.45 -16.29 4.65
C ASN A 281 16.54 -16.64 3.61
N HIS A 282 16.10 -17.12 2.45
CA HIS A 282 16.95 -17.61 1.35
C HIS A 282 17.79 -18.88 1.61
N PHE A 283 17.66 -19.53 2.77
CA PHE A 283 18.41 -20.77 3.06
C PHE A 283 17.99 -21.95 2.17
N ASN A 284 16.78 -21.94 1.61
CA ASN A 284 16.33 -22.98 0.67
C ASN A 284 16.96 -22.86 -0.73
N GLY A 285 17.58 -21.72 -1.07
CA GLY A 285 18.16 -21.49 -2.40
C GLY A 285 17.13 -21.33 -3.53
N GLU A 286 15.83 -21.25 -3.21
CA GLU A 286 14.72 -21.21 -4.20
C GLU A 286 14.45 -19.79 -4.71
N PHE A 287 15.52 -19.06 -5.06
CA PHE A 287 15.46 -17.71 -5.61
C PHE A 287 16.43 -17.54 -6.77
N ILE A 288 16.26 -16.47 -7.54
CA ILE A 288 17.16 -16.16 -8.65
C ILE A 288 18.41 -15.50 -8.08
N ASN A 289 19.44 -16.30 -7.84
CA ASN A 289 20.70 -15.83 -7.27
C ASN A 289 21.57 -15.12 -8.34
N VAL A 290 21.89 -13.86 -8.05
CA VAL A 290 22.72 -12.97 -8.88
C VAL A 290 24.08 -12.63 -8.26
N LYS A 291 24.46 -13.32 -7.18
CA LYS A 291 25.78 -13.16 -6.56
C LYS A 291 26.89 -13.40 -7.60
N ASP A 292 27.90 -12.52 -7.57
CA ASP A 292 29.06 -12.56 -8.44
C ASP A 292 28.75 -12.41 -9.95
N LYS A 293 27.56 -11.87 -10.30
CA LYS A 293 27.14 -11.58 -11.68
C LYS A 293 27.02 -10.09 -11.94
N ASN A 294 27.17 -9.70 -13.20
CA ASN A 294 26.77 -8.38 -13.68
C ASN A 294 25.29 -8.43 -14.09
N VAL A 295 24.47 -7.57 -13.51
CA VAL A 295 23.01 -7.55 -13.73
C VAL A 295 22.64 -6.34 -14.57
N ILE A 296 21.83 -6.56 -15.60
CA ILE A 296 21.21 -5.50 -16.41
C ILE A 296 19.70 -5.56 -16.18
N VAL A 297 19.09 -4.44 -15.83
CA VAL A 297 17.64 -4.31 -15.69
C VAL A 297 17.10 -3.46 -16.84
N ILE A 298 16.06 -3.96 -17.51
CA ILE A 298 15.44 -3.28 -18.66
C ILE A 298 14.04 -2.80 -18.24
N GLY A 299 13.93 -1.50 -17.98
CA GLY A 299 12.71 -0.83 -17.53
C GLY A 299 13.06 0.38 -16.67
N GLY A 300 12.22 1.41 -16.69
CA GLY A 300 12.46 2.67 -15.93
C GLY A 300 11.33 3.07 -14.99
N GLY A 301 10.39 2.16 -14.71
CA GLY A 301 9.35 2.36 -13.69
C GLY A 301 9.73 1.69 -12.37
N ASP A 302 8.85 1.73 -11.37
CA ASP A 302 9.13 1.19 -10.02
C ASP A 302 9.57 -0.28 -9.96
N THR A 303 9.23 -1.07 -10.99
CA THR A 303 9.59 -2.48 -11.14
C THR A 303 11.02 -2.69 -11.64
N GLY A 304 11.54 -1.75 -12.45
CA GLY A 304 12.90 -1.81 -13.02
C GLY A 304 13.91 -1.11 -12.10
#